data_AF-A0A1S1T2V0-F1
#
_entry.id   AF-A0A1S1T2V0-F1
#
_cell.length_a   1.000
_cell.length_b   1.000
_cell.length_c   1.000
_cell.angle_alpha   90.00
_cell.angle_beta   90.00
_cell.angle_gamma   90.00
#
_symmetry.space_group_name_H-M   'P 1'
#
loop_
_entity.id
_entity.type
_entity.pdbx_description
1 polymer ?
#
loop_
_entity_poly.entity_id
_entity_poly.type
_entity_poly.pdbx_seq_one_letter_code
_entity_poly.pdbx_strand_id
1 'polypeptide(L)'
;MQVLAAIARTSIPALLTGCMLLMPAAAAEEAADVATGTRLAEFLRAARSVLSNYQPLINDPSVGDKHLDGERFTTEAIAFYAKRTGHPLITDDLSERDRKLIQAQIEAMREVVDEQQADINRPGIGFKGFVPAVFARLMNEKFAAKVGAEALVRVTAPEELVRNRKSLPDAWESGVIENVFSDADRPKGDSYTEVTTVDDRPAFRMLLPEYYTESCLTCHGAPKGEIDVTGYPKEGGKAGDLGGAISIVLFK
;
A
#
# COMPACT_ATOMS: atom_id res chain seq x y z
N MET A 1 4.93 -61.76 -64.51
CA MET A 1 3.65 -62.04 -63.82
C MET A 1 3.74 -61.44 -62.43
N GLN A 2 2.75 -60.62 -62.07
CA GLN A 2 2.68 -59.72 -60.90
C GLN A 2 3.09 -60.37 -59.57
N VAL A 3 3.67 -59.58 -58.64
CA VAL A 3 3.14 -59.44 -57.27
C VAL A 3 3.45 -58.02 -56.75
N LEU A 4 2.40 -57.30 -56.35
CA LEU A 4 2.44 -55.99 -55.70
C LEU A 4 3.00 -56.10 -54.26
N ALA A 5 3.83 -55.14 -53.84
CA ALA A 5 4.13 -54.91 -52.43
C ALA A 5 3.37 -53.66 -51.96
N ALA A 6 2.38 -53.86 -51.08
CA ALA A 6 1.60 -52.80 -50.45
C ALA A 6 2.41 -52.17 -49.30
N ILE A 7 2.63 -50.86 -49.37
CA ILE A 7 3.22 -50.08 -48.27
C ILE A 7 2.08 -49.70 -47.32
N ALA A 8 1.99 -50.40 -46.19
CA ALA A 8 1.09 -50.06 -45.11
C ALA A 8 1.60 -48.80 -44.39
N ARG A 9 0.84 -47.70 -44.48
CA ARG A 9 1.04 -46.49 -43.67
C ARG A 9 0.58 -46.79 -42.24
N THR A 10 1.51 -47.05 -41.34
CA THR A 10 1.26 -47.06 -39.90
C THR A 10 1.27 -45.63 -39.38
N SER A 11 0.08 -45.07 -39.18
CA SER A 11 -0.12 -43.81 -38.46
C SER A 11 0.15 -44.03 -36.98
N ILE A 12 1.21 -43.44 -36.44
CA ILE A 12 1.48 -43.38 -35.00
C ILE A 12 0.62 -42.24 -34.43
N PRO A 13 -0.36 -42.49 -33.53
CA PRO A 13 -1.01 -41.41 -32.83
C PRO A 13 -0.02 -40.84 -31.82
N ALA A 14 0.48 -39.62 -32.08
CA ALA A 14 1.21 -38.85 -31.08
C ALA A 14 0.23 -38.46 -29.97
N LEU A 15 0.28 -39.19 -28.86
CA LEU A 15 -0.41 -38.85 -27.62
C LEU A 15 0.27 -37.58 -27.06
N LEU A 16 -0.30 -36.41 -27.37
CA LEU A 16 0.01 -35.15 -26.69
C LEU A 16 -0.58 -35.23 -25.29
N THR A 17 0.17 -35.81 -24.36
CA THR A 17 -0.14 -35.77 -22.93
C THR A 17 0.08 -34.34 -22.45
N GLY A 18 -0.99 -33.54 -22.42
CA GLY A 18 -0.97 -32.21 -21.82
C GLY A 18 -0.71 -32.33 -20.33
N CYS A 19 0.51 -32.01 -19.89
CA CYS A 19 0.79 -31.74 -18.48
C CYS A 19 0.05 -30.45 -18.09
N MET A 20 -1.16 -30.59 -17.53
CA MET A 20 -1.74 -29.52 -16.71
C MET A 20 -0.83 -29.33 -15.50
N LEU A 21 -0.09 -28.21 -15.47
CA LEU A 21 0.66 -27.79 -14.31
C LEU A 21 -0.33 -27.42 -13.20
N LEU A 22 -0.60 -28.35 -12.29
CA LEU A 22 -1.33 -28.08 -11.06
C LEU A 22 -0.41 -27.27 -10.13
N MET A 23 -0.74 -26.00 -9.91
CA MET A 23 -0.06 -25.21 -8.87
C MET A 23 -0.36 -25.82 -7.49
N PRO A 24 0.64 -25.95 -6.60
CA PRO A 24 0.42 -26.39 -5.22
C PRO A 24 -0.52 -25.43 -4.48
N ALA A 25 -1.40 -25.97 -3.63
CA ALA A 25 -2.37 -25.16 -2.86
C ALA A 25 -1.71 -24.05 -2.02
N ALA A 26 -0.53 -24.32 -1.42
CA ALA A 26 0.23 -23.33 -0.66
C ALA A 26 0.72 -22.15 -1.52
N ALA A 27 1.15 -22.42 -2.75
CA ALA A 27 1.59 -21.37 -3.68
C ALA A 27 0.41 -20.53 -4.18
N ALA A 28 -0.77 -21.13 -4.33
CA ALA A 28 -2.00 -20.42 -4.68
C ALA A 28 -2.48 -19.52 -3.53
N GLU A 29 -2.38 -19.98 -2.28
CA GLU A 29 -2.72 -19.21 -1.09
C GLU A 29 -1.79 -18.00 -0.92
N GLU A 30 -0.48 -18.20 -1.06
CA GLU A 30 0.50 -17.10 -1.00
C GLU A 30 0.26 -16.08 -2.11
N ALA A 31 -0.02 -16.53 -3.34
CA ALA A 31 -0.36 -15.61 -4.43
C ALA A 31 -1.64 -14.79 -4.15
N ALA A 32 -2.63 -15.38 -3.47
CA ALA A 32 -3.83 -14.67 -3.05
C ALA A 32 -3.52 -13.61 -1.98
N ASP A 33 -2.68 -13.94 -0.99
CA ASP A 33 -2.23 -12.97 0.03
C ASP A 33 -1.42 -11.83 -0.58
N VAL A 34 -0.55 -12.11 -1.56
CA VAL A 34 0.20 -11.09 -2.31
C VAL A 34 -0.77 -10.13 -2.99
N ALA A 35 -1.81 -10.66 -3.64
CA ALA A 35 -2.82 -9.85 -4.31
C ALA A 35 -3.60 -8.97 -3.32
N THR A 36 -4.07 -9.54 -2.20
CA THR A 36 -4.79 -8.79 -1.15
C THR A 36 -3.89 -7.76 -0.48
N GLY A 37 -2.66 -8.13 -0.12
CA GLY A 37 -1.69 -7.23 0.49
C GLY A 37 -1.33 -6.06 -0.42
N THR A 38 -1.06 -6.34 -1.69
CA THR A 38 -0.80 -5.31 -2.71
C THR A 38 -1.95 -4.32 -2.80
N ARG A 39 -3.19 -4.83 -2.85
CA ARG A 39 -4.40 -4.00 -2.94
C ARG A 39 -4.57 -3.07 -1.73
N LEU A 40 -4.42 -3.60 -0.52
CA LEU A 40 -4.51 -2.82 0.72
C LEU A 40 -3.41 -1.75 0.80
N ALA A 41 -2.17 -2.09 0.40
CA ALA A 41 -1.05 -1.17 0.44
C ALA A 41 -1.18 -0.06 -0.62
N GLU A 42 -1.50 -0.42 -1.85
CA GLU A 42 -1.68 0.56 -2.94
C GLU A 42 -2.89 1.46 -2.70
N PHE A 43 -3.95 0.97 -2.04
CA PHE A 43 -5.09 1.82 -1.68
C PHE A 43 -4.73 2.85 -0.60
N LEU A 44 -3.96 2.46 0.43
CA LEU A 44 -3.42 3.41 1.41
C LEU A 44 -2.50 4.45 0.75
N ARG A 45 -1.61 4.02 -0.15
CA ARG A 45 -0.74 4.92 -0.93
C ARG A 45 -1.55 5.91 -1.77
N ALA A 46 -2.60 5.44 -2.43
CA ALA A 46 -3.50 6.27 -3.24
C ALA A 46 -4.21 7.33 -2.37
N ALA A 47 -4.79 6.93 -1.24
CA ALA A 47 -5.47 7.84 -0.32
C ALA A 47 -4.53 8.92 0.24
N ARG A 48 -3.30 8.55 0.61
CA ARG A 48 -2.28 9.52 1.06
C ARG A 48 -1.86 10.48 -0.05
N SER A 49 -1.80 10.01 -1.29
CA SER A 49 -1.52 10.86 -2.45
C SER A 49 -2.64 11.86 -2.69
N VAL A 50 -3.91 11.43 -2.58
CA VAL A 50 -5.07 12.34 -2.64
C VAL A 50 -4.97 13.40 -1.54
N LEU A 51 -4.72 13.01 -0.28
CA LEU A 51 -4.58 13.99 0.80
C LEU A 51 -3.40 14.94 0.60
N SER A 52 -2.27 14.45 0.07
CA SER A 52 -1.12 15.28 -0.29
C SER A 52 -1.50 16.34 -1.32
N ASN A 53 -2.28 15.97 -2.34
CA ASN A 53 -2.74 16.90 -3.38
C ASN A 53 -3.71 17.95 -2.84
N TYR A 54 -4.44 17.63 -1.77
CA TYR A 54 -5.34 18.56 -1.08
C TYR A 54 -4.67 19.46 -0.05
N GLN A 55 -3.37 19.28 0.25
CA GLN A 55 -2.68 20.12 1.24
C GLN A 55 -2.79 21.63 0.97
N PRO A 56 -2.68 22.13 -0.28
CA PRO A 56 -2.89 23.55 -0.55
C PRO A 56 -4.30 24.03 -0.20
N LEU A 57 -5.34 23.26 -0.53
CA LEU A 57 -6.72 23.60 -0.22
C LEU A 57 -7.00 23.53 1.29
N ILE A 58 -6.57 22.44 1.94
CA ILE A 58 -6.71 22.24 3.39
C ILE A 58 -6.09 23.43 4.12
N ASN A 59 -4.86 23.80 3.77
CA ASN A 59 -4.11 24.84 4.46
C ASN A 59 -4.37 26.27 3.96
N ASP A 60 -5.37 26.48 3.09
CA ASP A 60 -5.79 27.83 2.66
C ASP A 60 -6.60 28.52 3.78
N PRO A 61 -6.11 29.62 4.40
CA PRO A 61 -6.85 30.29 5.47
C PRO A 61 -8.09 31.07 4.98
N SER A 62 -8.18 31.36 3.68
CA SER A 62 -9.25 32.18 3.08
C SER A 62 -10.51 31.39 2.74
N VAL A 63 -10.41 30.06 2.68
CA VAL A 63 -11.54 29.18 2.39
C VAL A 63 -11.97 28.48 3.68
N GLY A 64 -13.22 28.64 4.09
CA GLY A 64 -13.79 27.95 5.26
C GLY A 64 -14.12 26.50 4.92
N ASP A 65 -15.25 26.29 4.23
CA ASP A 65 -15.67 24.98 3.75
C ASP A 65 -14.80 24.53 2.55
N LYS A 66 -14.07 23.43 2.73
CA LYS A 66 -13.20 22.84 1.69
C LYS A 66 -13.97 21.92 0.76
N HIS A 67 -15.21 21.57 1.10
CA HIS A 67 -16.01 20.56 0.44
C HIS A 67 -15.27 19.22 0.30
N LEU A 68 -14.45 18.86 1.28
CA LEU A 68 -13.65 17.62 1.31
C LEU A 68 -14.10 16.73 2.47
N ASP A 69 -15.32 16.24 2.39
CA ASP A 69 -15.86 15.24 3.32
C ASP A 69 -15.29 13.84 3.02
N GLY A 70 -15.58 12.87 3.91
CA GLY A 70 -15.10 11.51 3.79
C GLY A 70 -15.66 10.77 2.57
N GLU A 71 -16.88 11.09 2.12
CA GLU A 71 -17.46 10.48 0.92
C GLU A 71 -16.71 10.90 -0.34
N ARG A 72 -16.53 12.20 -0.53
CA ARG A 72 -15.75 12.75 -1.65
C ARG A 72 -14.32 12.22 -1.60
N PHE A 73 -13.67 12.30 -0.44
CA PHE A 73 -12.29 11.83 -0.29
C PHE A 73 -12.14 10.35 -0.67
N THR A 74 -13.02 9.48 -0.15
CA THR A 74 -12.94 8.03 -0.44
C THR A 74 -13.27 7.72 -1.90
N THR A 75 -14.23 8.42 -2.50
CA THR A 75 -14.53 8.29 -3.94
C THR A 75 -13.32 8.64 -4.80
N GLU A 76 -12.66 9.75 -4.49
CA GLU A 76 -11.45 10.17 -5.21
C GLU A 76 -10.27 9.23 -4.97
N ALA A 77 -10.10 8.70 -3.74
CA ALA A 77 -9.06 7.71 -3.43
C ALA A 77 -9.26 6.40 -4.21
N ILE A 78 -10.49 5.91 -4.33
CA ILE A 78 -10.83 4.71 -5.13
C ILE A 78 -10.54 4.96 -6.61
N ALA A 79 -10.94 6.12 -7.15
CA ALA A 79 -10.66 6.48 -8.52
C ALA A 79 -9.14 6.62 -8.79
N PHE A 80 -8.39 7.21 -7.84
CA PHE A 80 -6.95 7.36 -7.95
C PHE A 80 -6.22 6.01 -7.87
N TYR A 81 -6.67 5.11 -7.00
CA TYR A 81 -6.21 3.71 -6.96
C TYR A 81 -6.38 3.03 -8.32
N ALA A 82 -7.58 3.12 -8.91
CA ALA A 82 -7.88 2.46 -10.18
C ALA A 82 -7.02 3.03 -11.32
N LYS A 83 -6.83 4.35 -11.35
CA LYS A 83 -5.94 5.01 -12.31
C LYS A 83 -4.49 4.58 -12.15
N ARG A 84 -4.01 4.41 -10.92
CA ARG A 84 -2.60 4.09 -10.63
C ARG A 84 -2.27 2.62 -10.87
N THR A 85 -3.18 1.72 -10.53
CA THR A 85 -2.97 0.27 -10.63
C THR A 85 -3.46 -0.33 -11.94
N GLY A 86 -4.35 0.37 -12.67
CA GLY A 86 -5.03 -0.17 -13.84
C GLY A 86 -6.17 -1.15 -13.51
N HIS A 87 -6.49 -1.34 -12.23
CA HIS A 87 -7.49 -2.30 -11.77
C HIS A 87 -8.50 -1.66 -10.81
N PRO A 88 -9.79 -2.04 -10.84
CA PRO A 88 -10.75 -1.58 -9.85
C PRO A 88 -10.38 -2.09 -8.45
N LEU A 89 -10.70 -1.29 -7.42
CA LEU A 89 -10.41 -1.64 -6.02
C LEU A 89 -11.20 -2.86 -5.55
N ILE A 90 -12.46 -2.98 -5.97
CA ILE A 90 -13.33 -4.11 -5.65
C ILE A 90 -13.67 -4.83 -6.96
N THR A 91 -13.48 -6.15 -6.97
CA THR A 91 -13.82 -7.04 -8.08
C THR A 91 -14.76 -8.16 -7.58
N ASP A 92 -15.42 -8.84 -8.51
CA ASP A 92 -16.41 -9.89 -8.19
C ASP A 92 -15.75 -11.18 -7.67
N ASP A 93 -14.49 -11.43 -8.03
CA ASP A 93 -13.71 -12.61 -7.67
C ASP A 93 -13.03 -12.53 -6.29
N LEU A 94 -13.15 -11.40 -5.58
CA LEU A 94 -12.63 -11.27 -4.21
C LEU A 94 -13.34 -12.24 -3.27
N SER A 95 -12.54 -12.90 -2.41
CA SER A 95 -13.08 -13.67 -1.29
C SER A 95 -13.88 -12.77 -0.34
N GLU A 96 -14.76 -13.38 0.46
CA GLU A 96 -15.54 -12.65 1.47
C GLU A 96 -14.61 -11.92 2.46
N ARG A 97 -13.52 -12.59 2.87
CA ARG A 97 -12.50 -12.01 3.75
C ARG A 97 -11.86 -10.79 3.11
N ASP A 98 -11.35 -10.91 1.89
CA ASP A 98 -10.64 -9.80 1.23
C ASP A 98 -11.57 -8.60 1.01
N ARG A 99 -12.81 -8.87 0.59
CA ARG A 99 -13.85 -7.85 0.45
C ARG A 99 -14.11 -7.12 1.77
N LYS A 100 -14.21 -7.85 2.88
CA LYS A 100 -14.38 -7.27 4.22
C LYS A 100 -13.20 -6.40 4.62
N LEU A 101 -11.96 -6.84 4.37
CA LEU A 101 -10.76 -6.06 4.67
C LEU A 101 -10.74 -4.75 3.87
N ILE A 102 -10.97 -4.80 2.56
CA ILE A 102 -10.99 -3.61 1.70
C ILE A 102 -12.11 -2.66 2.13
N GLN A 103 -13.30 -3.17 2.41
CA GLN A 103 -14.43 -2.37 2.87
C GLN A 103 -14.12 -1.69 4.22
N ALA A 104 -13.51 -2.40 5.17
CA ALA A 104 -13.08 -1.83 6.44
C ALA A 104 -12.04 -0.71 6.24
N GLN A 105 -11.14 -0.86 5.26
CA GLN A 105 -10.16 0.18 4.92
C GLN A 105 -10.83 1.42 4.31
N ILE A 106 -11.82 1.26 3.42
CA ILE A 106 -12.62 2.37 2.87
C ILE A 106 -13.33 3.12 4.00
N GLU A 107 -14.01 2.40 4.89
CA GLU A 107 -14.73 3.00 6.02
C GLU A 107 -13.79 3.71 6.99
N ALA A 108 -12.66 3.10 7.33
CA ALA A 108 -11.66 3.73 8.19
C ALA A 108 -11.18 5.07 7.59
N MET A 109 -10.90 5.12 6.29
CA MET A 109 -10.51 6.37 5.61
C MET A 109 -11.59 7.43 5.67
N ARG A 110 -12.86 7.05 5.40
CA ARG A 110 -14.01 7.94 5.46
C ARG A 110 -14.17 8.55 6.85
N GLU A 111 -14.18 7.70 7.87
CA GLU A 111 -14.33 8.14 9.26
C GLU A 111 -13.22 9.09 9.70
N VAL A 112 -11.96 8.84 9.33
CA VAL A 112 -10.88 9.79 9.67
C VAL A 112 -11.16 11.17 9.07
N VAL A 113 -11.54 11.24 7.79
CA VAL A 113 -11.76 12.53 7.14
C VAL A 113 -12.99 13.23 7.73
N ASP A 114 -14.06 12.51 8.03
CA ASP A 114 -15.26 13.05 8.66
C ASP A 114 -14.98 13.58 10.07
N GLU A 115 -14.21 12.84 10.88
CA GLU A 115 -13.82 13.27 12.22
C GLU A 115 -12.87 14.47 12.22
N GLN A 116 -12.12 14.68 11.13
CA GLN A 116 -11.16 15.77 10.98
C GLN A 116 -11.75 17.02 10.31
N GLN A 117 -13.06 17.06 10.02
CA GLN A 117 -13.70 18.20 9.35
C GLN A 117 -13.53 19.52 10.10
N ALA A 118 -13.52 19.50 11.44
CA ALA A 118 -13.30 20.71 12.23
C ALA A 118 -11.91 21.32 12.01
N ASP A 119 -10.89 20.48 11.78
CA ASP A 119 -9.52 20.91 11.51
C ASP A 119 -9.36 21.29 10.03
N ILE A 120 -9.87 20.47 9.12
CA ILE A 120 -9.85 20.71 7.66
C ILE A 120 -10.51 22.05 7.31
N ASN A 121 -11.67 22.34 7.91
CA ASN A 121 -12.46 23.54 7.60
C ASN A 121 -12.18 24.71 8.57
N ARG A 122 -11.14 24.62 9.41
CA ARG A 122 -10.83 25.68 10.39
C ARG A 122 -10.51 27.01 9.67
N PRO A 123 -11.29 28.08 9.87
CA PRO A 123 -11.12 29.34 9.15
C PRO A 123 -9.92 30.14 9.67
N GLY A 124 -9.28 30.91 8.80
CA GLY A 124 -8.21 31.83 9.17
C GLY A 124 -6.89 31.18 9.63
N ILE A 125 -6.82 29.84 9.63
CA ILE A 125 -5.62 29.09 9.96
C ILE A 125 -5.01 28.51 8.69
N GLY A 126 -3.72 28.75 8.50
CA GLY A 126 -2.93 28.16 7.43
C GLY A 126 -2.67 26.68 7.69
N PHE A 127 -1.43 26.34 8.08
CA PHE A 127 -1.07 24.96 8.37
C PHE A 127 -1.90 24.36 9.52
N LYS A 128 -2.65 23.29 9.23
CA LYS A 128 -3.60 22.62 10.15
C LYS A 128 -3.09 21.34 10.78
N GLY A 129 -1.93 20.83 10.37
CA GLY A 129 -1.35 19.60 10.91
C GLY A 129 -2.00 18.30 10.42
N PHE A 130 -3.11 18.36 9.67
CA PHE A 130 -3.73 17.18 9.04
C PHE A 130 -3.00 16.80 7.73
N VAL A 131 -1.82 16.17 7.90
CA VAL A 131 -0.91 15.75 6.83
C VAL A 131 -1.05 14.25 6.50
N PRO A 132 -0.54 13.76 5.34
CA PRO A 132 -0.65 12.36 4.94
C PRO A 132 -0.18 11.34 5.98
N ALA A 133 0.87 11.63 6.76
CA ALA A 133 1.35 10.74 7.81
C ALA A 133 0.37 10.63 9.00
N VAL A 134 -0.26 11.75 9.38
CA VAL A 134 -1.26 11.78 10.46
C VAL A 134 -2.52 11.03 10.03
N PHE A 135 -3.00 11.27 8.81
CA PHE A 135 -4.12 10.54 8.23
C PHE A 135 -3.84 9.02 8.19
N ALA A 136 -2.67 8.61 7.69
CA ALA A 136 -2.32 7.20 7.59
C ALA A 136 -2.35 6.53 8.97
N ARG A 137 -1.78 7.17 10.00
CA ARG A 137 -1.82 6.64 11.36
C ARG A 137 -3.25 6.47 11.88
N LEU A 138 -4.07 7.50 11.77
CA LEU A 138 -5.47 7.46 12.25
C LEU A 138 -6.29 6.39 11.51
N MET A 139 -6.08 6.28 10.20
CA MET A 139 -6.75 5.26 9.38
C MET A 139 -6.32 3.87 9.80
N ASN A 140 -5.01 3.63 9.98
CA ASN A 140 -4.47 2.34 10.41
C ASN A 140 -5.02 1.92 11.77
N GLU A 141 -5.12 2.85 12.73
CA GLU A 141 -5.72 2.62 14.05
C GLU A 141 -7.20 2.21 13.93
N LYS A 142 -7.99 2.90 13.09
CA LYS A 142 -9.39 2.54 12.82
C LYS A 142 -9.56 1.23 12.07
N PHE A 143 -8.71 0.99 11.07
CA PHE A 143 -8.70 -0.26 10.32
C PHE A 143 -8.45 -1.45 11.25
N ALA A 144 -7.43 -1.37 12.10
CA ALA A 144 -7.13 -2.41 13.09
C ALA A 144 -8.30 -2.62 14.06
N ALA A 145 -8.96 -1.56 14.50
CA ALA A 145 -10.16 -1.68 15.35
C ALA A 145 -11.33 -2.39 14.64
N LYS A 146 -11.48 -2.23 13.31
CA LYS A 146 -12.55 -2.85 12.52
C LYS A 146 -12.28 -4.31 12.19
N VAL A 147 -11.05 -4.66 11.83
CA VAL A 147 -10.69 -6.02 11.37
C VAL A 147 -10.11 -6.91 12.48
N GLY A 148 -9.78 -6.32 13.62
CA GLY A 148 -9.26 -7.03 14.79
C GLY A 148 -8.02 -7.87 14.45
N ALA A 149 -8.13 -9.18 14.66
CA ALA A 149 -7.03 -10.11 14.52
C ALA A 149 -6.79 -10.59 13.08
N GLU A 150 -7.51 -10.08 12.08
CA GLU A 150 -7.43 -10.57 10.70
C GLU A 150 -6.27 -9.98 9.89
N ALA A 151 -5.97 -8.69 10.08
CA ALA A 151 -4.93 -7.99 9.33
C ALA A 151 -4.41 -6.74 10.06
N LEU A 152 -3.19 -6.32 9.72
CA LEU A 152 -2.63 -5.01 10.08
C LEU A 152 -2.16 -4.31 8.82
N VAL A 153 -2.41 -2.99 8.75
CA VAL A 153 -1.86 -2.10 7.74
C VAL A 153 -1.15 -0.98 8.49
N ARG A 154 0.13 -0.74 8.18
CA ARG A 154 0.91 0.33 8.81
C ARG A 154 1.81 1.05 7.81
N VAL A 155 2.24 2.26 8.17
CA VAL A 155 3.32 2.99 7.48
C VAL A 155 4.51 3.04 8.43
N THR A 156 5.66 2.64 7.92
CA THR A 156 6.96 2.68 8.60
C THR A 156 8.00 3.38 7.70
N ALA A 157 9.22 3.53 8.17
CA ALA A 157 10.33 4.12 7.42
C ALA A 157 11.68 3.60 7.95
N PRO A 158 12.79 3.84 7.23
CA PRO A 158 14.13 3.76 7.84
C PRO A 158 14.14 4.48 9.18
N GLU A 159 14.72 3.86 10.22
CA GLU A 159 14.59 4.28 11.61
C GLU A 159 14.99 5.76 11.80
N GLU A 160 16.04 6.19 11.11
CA GLU A 160 16.58 7.55 11.14
C GLU A 160 15.64 8.62 10.55
N LEU A 161 14.62 8.21 9.77
CA LEU A 161 13.62 9.10 9.18
C LEU A 161 12.31 9.14 10.00
N VAL A 162 12.19 8.31 11.05
CA VAL A 162 10.94 8.18 11.81
C VAL A 162 10.77 9.35 12.79
N ARG A 163 9.83 10.24 12.48
CA ARG A 163 9.44 11.36 13.37
C ARG A 163 8.46 10.96 14.47
N ASN A 164 7.60 9.97 14.22
CA ASN A 164 6.63 9.46 15.18
C ASN A 164 7.03 8.04 15.59
N ARG A 165 7.33 7.84 16.88
CA ARG A 165 7.77 6.54 17.41
C ARG A 165 6.78 5.39 17.18
N LYS A 166 5.48 5.66 16.98
CA LYS A 166 4.50 4.64 16.62
C LYS A 166 4.69 4.08 15.19
N SER A 167 5.52 4.72 14.38
CA SER A 167 5.88 4.32 13.02
C SER A 167 7.29 3.75 12.93
N LEU A 168 7.92 3.41 14.08
CA LEU A 168 9.20 2.71 14.07
C LEU A 168 9.02 1.33 13.43
N PRO A 169 9.99 0.89 12.60
CA PRO A 169 9.99 -0.46 12.07
C PRO A 169 10.20 -1.48 13.20
N ASP A 170 9.57 -2.65 13.06
CA ASP A 170 9.99 -3.83 13.82
C ASP A 170 11.26 -4.47 13.22
N ALA A 171 11.84 -5.45 13.92
CA ALA A 171 13.09 -6.06 13.48
C ALA A 171 13.03 -6.69 12.08
N TRP A 172 11.86 -7.22 11.68
CA TRP A 172 11.68 -7.76 10.33
C TRP A 172 11.65 -6.64 9.30
N GLU A 173 10.92 -5.55 9.58
CA GLU A 173 10.84 -4.39 8.71
C GLU A 173 12.19 -3.71 8.53
N SER A 174 12.95 -3.50 9.62
CA SER A 174 14.31 -2.94 9.55
C SER A 174 15.21 -3.82 8.70
N GLY A 175 15.16 -5.15 8.90
CA GLY A 175 15.93 -6.10 8.10
C GLY A 175 15.64 -6.00 6.61
N VAL A 176 14.37 -5.89 6.22
CA VAL A 176 13.97 -5.73 4.81
C VAL A 176 14.39 -4.37 4.27
N ILE A 177 14.19 -3.29 5.01
CA ILE A 177 14.58 -1.93 4.60
C ILE A 177 16.09 -1.85 4.35
N GLU A 178 16.89 -2.36 5.28
CA GLU A 178 18.35 -2.25 5.26
C GLU A 178 19.02 -3.20 4.28
N ASN A 179 18.49 -4.40 4.09
CA ASN A 179 19.17 -5.45 3.32
C ASN A 179 18.51 -5.77 1.97
N VAL A 180 17.25 -5.37 1.77
CA VAL A 180 16.51 -5.66 0.53
C VAL A 180 16.22 -4.39 -0.26
N PHE A 181 15.71 -3.34 0.38
CA PHE A 181 15.36 -2.10 -0.34
C PHE A 181 16.55 -1.18 -0.62
N SER A 182 17.68 -1.43 0.03
CA SER A 182 18.96 -0.74 -0.22
C SER A 182 19.73 -1.31 -1.42
N ASP A 183 19.33 -2.48 -1.93
CA ASP A 183 19.96 -3.13 -3.08
C ASP A 183 19.68 -2.33 -4.37
N ALA A 184 20.76 -1.82 -4.98
CA ALA A 184 20.69 -1.01 -6.18
C ALA A 184 20.32 -1.81 -7.45
N ASP A 185 20.51 -3.13 -7.44
CA ASP A 185 20.17 -4.00 -8.56
C ASP A 185 18.69 -4.45 -8.53
N ARG A 186 17.99 -4.20 -7.42
CA ARG A 186 16.57 -4.53 -7.26
C ARG A 186 15.69 -3.55 -8.05
N PRO A 187 14.65 -4.03 -8.76
CA PRO A 187 13.67 -3.14 -9.37
C PRO A 187 13.00 -2.25 -8.33
N LYS A 188 13.05 -0.94 -8.57
CA LYS A 188 12.49 0.06 -7.68
C LYS A 188 10.98 -0.09 -7.59
N GLY A 189 10.46 -0.20 -6.37
CA GLY A 189 9.02 -0.31 -6.11
C GLY A 189 8.52 -1.73 -5.81
N ASP A 190 9.33 -2.76 -6.04
CA ASP A 190 8.94 -4.14 -5.81
C ASP A 190 8.77 -4.44 -4.32
N SER A 191 7.61 -4.96 -3.94
CA SER A 191 7.35 -5.41 -2.57
C SER A 191 8.23 -6.60 -2.19
N TYR A 192 8.54 -6.70 -0.90
CA TYR A 192 9.09 -7.92 -0.29
C TYR A 192 8.00 -8.63 0.50
N THR A 193 7.95 -9.96 0.42
CA THR A 193 6.91 -10.78 1.04
C THR A 193 7.51 -11.99 1.73
N GLU A 194 6.94 -12.38 2.86
CA GLU A 194 7.37 -13.57 3.59
C GLU A 194 6.22 -14.14 4.43
N VAL A 195 6.10 -15.46 4.49
CA VAL A 195 5.24 -16.13 5.47
C VAL A 195 6.07 -16.41 6.72
N THR A 196 5.74 -15.73 7.80
CA THR A 196 6.49 -15.78 9.06
C THR A 196 5.54 -15.66 10.26
N THR A 197 6.05 -15.35 11.45
CA THR A 197 5.25 -15.21 12.67
C THR A 197 5.19 -13.75 13.11
N VAL A 198 4.01 -13.28 13.51
CA VAL A 198 3.79 -11.98 14.15
C VAL A 198 3.03 -12.23 15.44
N ASP A 199 3.59 -11.80 16.58
CA ASP A 199 3.02 -12.04 17.91
C ASP A 199 2.64 -13.52 18.13
N ASP A 200 3.57 -14.44 17.84
CA ASP A 200 3.40 -15.90 17.92
C ASP A 200 2.29 -16.49 17.03
N ARG A 201 1.78 -15.73 16.06
CA ARG A 201 0.76 -16.16 15.09
C ARG A 201 1.33 -16.25 13.68
N PRO A 202 1.09 -17.35 12.95
CA PRO A 202 1.46 -17.42 11.53
C PRO A 202 0.78 -16.31 10.73
N ALA A 203 1.55 -15.65 9.88
CA ALA A 203 1.09 -14.53 9.09
C ALA A 203 1.86 -14.42 7.78
N PHE A 204 1.17 -14.01 6.73
CA PHE A 204 1.80 -13.43 5.56
C PHE A 204 2.17 -11.97 5.88
N ARG A 205 3.41 -11.59 5.63
CA ARG A 205 3.89 -10.21 5.75
C ARG A 205 4.30 -9.69 4.37
N MET A 206 3.97 -8.44 4.11
CA MET A 206 4.44 -7.72 2.93
C MET A 206 4.96 -6.34 3.34
N LEU A 207 6.07 -5.93 2.74
CA LEU A 207 6.58 -4.57 2.81
C LEU A 207 6.65 -3.99 1.40
N LEU A 208 6.02 -2.84 1.19
CA LEU A 208 5.98 -2.13 -0.09
C LEU A 208 6.73 -0.79 0.04
N PRO A 209 7.88 -0.60 -0.63
CA PRO A 209 8.72 0.59 -0.43
C PRO A 209 8.05 1.85 -0.99
N GLU A 210 8.16 2.96 -0.25
CA GLU A 210 7.69 4.29 -0.65
C GLU A 210 8.85 5.25 -0.83
N TYR A 211 8.84 5.96 -1.95
CA TYR A 211 9.88 6.91 -2.31
C TYR A 211 9.32 8.32 -2.28
N TYR A 212 10.14 9.29 -1.90
CA TYR A 212 9.74 10.69 -1.90
C TYR A 212 9.36 11.14 -3.31
N THR A 213 8.22 11.80 -3.42
CA THR A 213 7.83 12.60 -4.60
C THR A 213 8.14 14.07 -4.33
N GLU A 214 8.00 14.92 -5.34
CA GLU A 214 8.17 16.38 -5.18
C GLU A 214 7.33 16.97 -4.05
N SER A 215 6.08 16.49 -3.86
CA SER A 215 5.22 16.99 -2.78
C SER A 215 5.72 16.60 -1.39
N CYS A 216 6.49 15.52 -1.25
CA CYS A 216 7.12 15.13 0.02
C CYS A 216 8.23 16.11 0.41
N LEU A 217 8.92 16.71 -0.57
CA LEU A 217 10.13 17.50 -0.35
C LEU A 217 9.84 18.85 0.33
N THR A 218 8.58 19.31 0.36
CA THR A 218 8.18 20.47 1.15
C THR A 218 8.52 20.29 2.64
N CYS A 219 8.39 19.07 3.17
CA CYS A 219 8.66 18.75 4.58
C CYS A 219 9.90 17.88 4.78
N HIS A 220 10.31 17.10 3.77
CA HIS A 220 11.43 16.16 3.89
C HIS A 220 12.67 16.54 3.09
N GLY A 221 12.59 17.58 2.26
CA GLY A 221 13.62 17.93 1.28
C GLY A 221 14.80 18.73 1.84
N ALA A 222 15.51 19.41 0.95
CA ALA A 222 16.61 20.30 1.32
C ALA A 222 16.11 21.72 1.72
N PRO A 223 16.96 22.52 2.40
CA PRO A 223 18.19 22.11 3.09
C PRO A 223 17.93 21.23 4.32
N LYS A 224 18.80 20.24 4.53
CA LYS A 224 18.77 19.37 5.71
C LYS A 224 18.88 20.20 6.99
N GLY A 225 18.05 19.89 7.99
CA GLY A 225 18.06 20.57 9.28
C GLY A 225 17.23 21.86 9.36
N GLU A 226 16.74 22.39 8.24
CA GLU A 226 15.75 23.47 8.27
C GLU A 226 14.46 22.98 8.92
N ILE A 227 13.89 23.78 9.82
CA ILE A 227 12.61 23.42 10.46
C ILE A 227 11.49 23.58 9.46
N ASP A 228 10.77 22.49 9.21
CA ASP A 228 9.61 22.49 8.34
C ASP A 228 8.34 23.01 9.03
N VAL A 229 7.26 23.07 8.25
CA VAL A 229 5.96 23.57 8.72
C VAL A 229 5.35 22.71 9.85
N THR A 230 5.78 21.46 10.00
CA THR A 230 5.34 20.55 11.07
C THR A 230 6.16 20.72 12.37
N GLY A 231 7.23 21.52 12.34
CA GLY A 231 8.11 21.78 13.46
C GLY A 231 9.29 20.80 13.58
N TYR A 232 9.53 19.97 12.56
CA TYR A 232 10.64 19.02 12.55
C TYR A 232 11.75 19.47 11.58
N PRO A 233 13.03 19.16 11.87
CA PRO A 233 14.10 19.39 10.91
C PRO A 233 13.91 18.50 9.67
N LYS A 234 14.01 19.09 8.49
CA LYS A 234 13.98 18.33 7.23
C LYS A 234 15.14 17.35 7.15
N GLU A 235 14.88 16.19 6.56
CA GLU A 235 15.86 15.10 6.42
C GLU A 235 16.89 15.37 5.30
N GLY A 236 16.59 16.30 4.38
CA GLY A 236 17.44 16.59 3.23
C GLY A 236 17.23 15.63 2.06
N GLY A 237 16.09 14.93 2.01
CA GLY A 237 15.76 13.96 0.99
C GLY A 237 15.59 14.57 -0.40
N LYS A 238 15.62 13.71 -1.41
CA LYS A 238 15.41 14.03 -2.82
C LYS A 238 14.31 13.16 -3.39
N ALA A 239 13.72 13.62 -4.49
CA ALA A 239 12.73 12.83 -5.21
C ALA A 239 13.36 11.48 -5.62
N GLY A 240 12.68 10.41 -5.26
CA GLY A 240 13.14 9.05 -5.48
C GLY A 240 13.95 8.43 -4.34
N ASP A 241 14.34 9.16 -3.30
CA ASP A 241 14.95 8.54 -2.12
C ASP A 241 13.90 7.68 -1.38
N LEU A 242 14.33 6.58 -0.75
CA LEU A 242 13.45 5.75 0.08
C LEU A 242 13.04 6.55 1.31
N GLY A 243 11.76 6.92 1.39
CA GLY A 243 11.21 7.76 2.44
C GLY A 243 10.30 7.03 3.42
N GLY A 244 9.91 5.80 3.10
CA GLY A 244 9.00 4.99 3.91
C GLY A 244 8.75 3.61 3.33
N ALA A 245 7.87 2.87 3.98
CA ALA A 245 7.28 1.65 3.46
C ALA A 245 5.88 1.42 4.03
N ILE A 246 5.03 0.76 3.25
CA ILE A 246 3.73 0.28 3.73
C ILE A 246 3.89 -1.19 4.10
N SER A 247 3.56 -1.52 5.34
CA SER A 247 3.65 -2.86 5.88
C SER A 247 2.26 -3.45 6.05
N ILE A 248 2.09 -4.66 5.53
CA ILE A 248 0.86 -5.44 5.59
C ILE A 248 1.16 -6.73 6.35
N VAL A 249 0.27 -7.07 7.26
CA VAL A 249 0.21 -8.39 7.89
C VAL A 249 -1.16 -8.98 7.62
N LEU A 250 -1.23 -10.17 7.05
CA LEU A 250 -2.45 -10.98 6.93
C LEU A 250 -2.27 -12.21 7.80
N PHE A 251 -3.01 -12.27 8.91
CA PHE A 251 -2.91 -13.42 9.83
C PHE A 251 -3.57 -14.66 9.21
N LYS A 252 -3.05 -15.84 9.58
CA LYS A 252 -3.59 -17.15 9.21
C LYS A 252 -4.50 -17.72 10.30
#